data_AF-A0A409W9L9-F1
#
_entry.id   AF-A0A409W9L9-F1
#
_cell.length_a   1.000
_cell.length_b   1.000
_cell.length_c   1.000
_cell.angle_alpha   90.00
_cell.angle_beta   90.00
_cell.angle_gamma   90.00
#
_symmetry.space_group_name_H-M   'P 1'
#
loop_
_entity.id
_entity.type
_entity.pdbx_description
1 polymer ?
#
loop_
_entity_poly.entity_id
_entity_poly.type
_entity_poly.pdbx_seq_one_letter_code
_entity_poly.pdbx_strand_id
1 'polypeptide(L)'
;KTHKDEYAEQQRLKALHAARKAEEKARRAETKRLEREAEEERRRRRLEREERRVEGAREVYRARWARLLAVADVEEDGRELRFDDVPWPVAAAHRDKAPKKDRDKDGHHARDVEGAGPGRPITIDDLTESAISSFLLPPSGSTRPRSTGTEAGADSTNSRSPNPHPEGVAGRSAEGETEEAVKERQRKERKDRLREAFLRFHPDKFEGRFMRRFREEERERVREAIGQVSRVLNGLLAQSGGG
;
A
#
# COMPACT_ATOMS: atom_id res chain seq x y z
N LYS A 1 -56.78 -52.80 -13.13
CA LYS A 1 -55.45 -53.05 -12.53
C LYS A 1 -54.34 -52.18 -13.15
N THR A 2 -54.55 -51.59 -14.33
CA THR A 2 -53.60 -50.75 -15.08
C THR A 2 -53.18 -49.44 -14.41
N HIS A 3 -54.09 -48.75 -13.70
CA HIS A 3 -53.78 -47.46 -13.06
C HIS A 3 -52.70 -47.51 -11.97
N LYS A 4 -52.51 -48.66 -11.32
CA LYS A 4 -51.49 -48.80 -10.26
C LYS A 4 -50.08 -48.79 -10.84
N ASP A 5 -49.90 -49.43 -11.99
CA ASP A 5 -48.61 -49.54 -12.66
C ASP A 5 -48.23 -48.20 -13.33
N GLU A 6 -49.20 -47.52 -13.93
CA GLU A 6 -49.03 -46.17 -14.50
C GLU A 6 -48.62 -45.15 -13.43
N TYR A 7 -49.20 -45.23 -12.22
CA TYR A 7 -48.80 -44.37 -11.11
C TYR A 7 -47.36 -44.64 -10.65
N ALA A 8 -46.96 -45.92 -10.59
CA ALA A 8 -45.59 -46.30 -10.22
C ALA A 8 -44.57 -45.80 -11.25
N GLU A 9 -44.88 -45.88 -12.54
CA GLU A 9 -44.05 -45.34 -13.60
C GLU A 9 -43.94 -43.81 -13.53
N GLN A 10 -45.07 -43.12 -13.30
CA GLN A 10 -45.06 -41.66 -13.12
C GLN A 10 -44.22 -41.21 -11.93
N GLN A 11 -44.22 -41.98 -10.83
CA GLN A 11 -43.37 -41.71 -9.66
C GLN A 11 -41.88 -41.89 -9.98
N ARG A 12 -41.50 -42.94 -10.73
CA ARG A 12 -40.11 -43.15 -11.17
C ARG A 12 -39.62 -42.01 -12.06
N LEU A 13 -40.44 -41.55 -13.00
CA LEU A 13 -40.10 -40.43 -13.88
C LEU A 13 -39.92 -39.13 -13.10
N LYS A 14 -40.83 -38.83 -12.15
CA LYS A 14 -40.72 -37.67 -11.26
C LYS A 14 -39.46 -37.74 -10.40
N ALA A 15 -39.15 -38.90 -9.83
CA ALA A 15 -37.93 -39.11 -9.04
C ALA A 15 -36.66 -38.91 -9.87
N LEU A 16 -36.61 -39.43 -11.11
CA LEU A 16 -35.48 -39.25 -12.01
C LEU A 16 -35.26 -37.78 -12.40
N HIS A 17 -36.34 -37.07 -12.73
CA HIS A 17 -36.23 -35.64 -13.06
C HIS A 17 -35.85 -34.79 -11.84
N ALA A 18 -36.38 -35.12 -10.66
CA ALA A 18 -35.97 -34.48 -9.41
C ALA A 18 -34.48 -34.74 -9.11
N ALA A 19 -33.99 -35.95 -9.32
CA ALA A 19 -32.57 -36.30 -9.17
C ALA A 19 -31.68 -35.50 -10.14
N ARG A 20 -32.05 -35.42 -11.43
CA ARG A 20 -31.31 -34.62 -12.42
C ARG A 20 -31.27 -33.13 -12.06
N LYS A 21 -32.40 -32.58 -11.61
CA LYS A 21 -32.47 -31.17 -11.15
C LYS A 21 -31.63 -30.94 -9.90
N ALA A 22 -31.60 -31.90 -8.97
CA ALA A 22 -30.79 -31.82 -7.77
C ALA A 22 -29.29 -31.86 -8.11
N GLU A 23 -28.87 -32.74 -9.01
CA GLU A 23 -27.49 -32.84 -9.49
C GLU A 23 -27.06 -31.58 -10.24
N GLU A 24 -27.87 -31.07 -11.16
CA GLU A 24 -27.56 -29.83 -11.88
C GLU A 24 -27.46 -28.62 -10.93
N LYS A 25 -28.35 -28.56 -9.93
CA LYS A 25 -28.30 -27.52 -8.89
C LYS A 25 -27.03 -27.66 -8.03
N ALA A 26 -26.62 -28.87 -7.68
CA ALA A 26 -25.39 -29.12 -6.94
C ALA A 26 -24.15 -28.68 -7.75
N ARG A 27 -24.09 -29.05 -9.04
CA ARG A 27 -23.00 -28.63 -9.94
C ARG A 27 -22.93 -27.12 -10.09
N ARG A 28 -24.08 -26.44 -10.25
CA ARG A 28 -24.13 -24.97 -10.32
C ARG A 28 -23.72 -24.29 -9.01
N ALA A 29 -24.07 -24.88 -7.86
CA ALA A 29 -23.66 -24.35 -6.56
C ALA A 29 -22.14 -24.48 -6.36
N GLU A 30 -21.55 -25.59 -6.78
CA GLU A 30 -20.11 -25.82 -6.72
C GLU A 30 -19.35 -24.85 -7.63
N THR A 31 -19.78 -24.67 -8.89
CA THR A 31 -19.16 -23.69 -9.80
C THR A 31 -19.24 -22.27 -9.24
N LYS A 32 -20.38 -21.90 -8.65
CA LYS A 32 -20.56 -20.58 -8.02
C LYS A 32 -19.66 -20.39 -6.80
N ARG A 33 -19.42 -21.45 -6.02
CA ARG A 33 -18.49 -21.42 -4.87
C ARG A 33 -17.06 -21.19 -5.35
N LEU A 34 -16.61 -21.96 -6.34
CA LEU A 34 -15.27 -21.84 -6.92
C LEU A 34 -15.03 -20.48 -7.58
N GLU A 35 -16.02 -19.94 -8.29
CA GLU A 35 -15.92 -18.61 -8.89
C GLU A 35 -15.78 -17.50 -7.85
N ARG A 36 -16.55 -17.58 -6.76
CA ARG A 36 -16.47 -16.63 -5.64
C ARG A 36 -15.10 -16.67 -4.96
N GLU A 37 -14.57 -17.86 -4.70
CA GLU A 37 -13.22 -18.03 -4.12
C GLU A 37 -12.14 -17.43 -5.05
N ALA A 38 -12.23 -17.67 -6.36
CA ALA A 38 -11.31 -17.11 -7.35
C ALA A 38 -11.43 -15.58 -7.49
N GLU A 39 -12.63 -15.00 -7.32
CA GLU A 39 -12.82 -13.55 -7.29
C GLU A 39 -12.22 -12.92 -6.02
N GLU A 40 -12.47 -13.52 -4.86
CA GLU A 40 -11.89 -13.08 -3.58
C GLU A 40 -10.35 -13.17 -3.59
N GLU A 41 -9.78 -14.23 -4.17
CA GLU A 41 -8.32 -14.35 -4.35
C GLU A 41 -7.77 -13.28 -5.30
N ARG A 42 -8.43 -13.02 -6.44
CA ARG A 42 -8.02 -11.95 -7.36
C ARG A 42 -8.08 -10.59 -6.69
N ARG A 43 -9.09 -10.34 -5.85
CA ARG A 43 -9.21 -9.11 -5.06
C ARG A 43 -8.07 -9.00 -4.04
N ARG A 44 -7.79 -10.06 -3.28
CA ARG A 44 -6.67 -10.11 -2.33
C ARG A 44 -5.33 -9.81 -3.01
N ARG A 45 -5.07 -10.44 -4.15
CA ARG A 45 -3.84 -10.25 -4.92
C ARG A 45 -3.71 -8.82 -5.48
N ARG A 46 -4.81 -8.17 -5.85
CA ARG A 46 -4.80 -6.75 -6.27
C ARG A 46 -4.42 -5.83 -5.11
N LEU A 47 -5.05 -6.02 -3.95
CA LEU A 47 -4.77 -5.23 -2.75
C LEU A 47 -3.33 -5.40 -2.28
N GLU A 48 -2.79 -6.63 -2.26
CA GLU A 48 -1.40 -6.88 -1.88
C GLU A 48 -0.40 -6.19 -2.82
N ARG A 49 -0.67 -6.22 -4.13
CA ARG A 49 0.17 -5.50 -5.12
C ARG A 49 0.11 -4.00 -4.91
N GLU A 50 -1.06 -3.46 -4.61
CA GLU A 50 -1.23 -2.03 -4.34
C GLU A 50 -0.50 -1.62 -3.06
N GLU A 51 -0.65 -2.40 -1.99
CA GLU A 51 0.07 -2.19 -0.73
C GLU A 51 1.59 -2.20 -0.94
N ARG A 52 2.11 -3.19 -1.65
CA ARG A 52 3.54 -3.28 -1.99
C ARG A 52 4.02 -2.07 -2.81
N ARG A 53 3.19 -1.58 -3.73
CA ARG A 53 3.52 -0.38 -4.52
C ARG A 53 3.55 0.87 -3.66
N VAL A 54 2.60 1.02 -2.73
CA VAL A 54 2.56 2.16 -1.81
C VAL A 54 3.75 2.11 -0.85
N GLU A 55 4.11 0.93 -0.35
CA GLU A 55 5.29 0.74 0.51
C GLU A 55 6.58 1.11 -0.21
N GLY A 56 6.83 0.58 -1.41
CA GLY A 56 7.99 0.97 -2.21
C GLY A 56 8.02 2.48 -2.52
N ALA A 57 6.85 3.07 -2.83
CA ALA A 57 6.74 4.52 -3.04
C ALA A 57 7.11 5.33 -1.78
N ARG A 58 6.80 4.83 -0.57
CA ARG A 58 7.19 5.46 0.70
C ARG A 58 8.70 5.37 0.94
N GLU A 59 9.34 4.26 0.58
CA GLU A 59 10.79 4.12 0.67
C GLU A 59 11.50 5.12 -0.27
N VAL A 60 11.04 5.22 -1.52
CA VAL A 60 11.55 6.22 -2.48
C VAL A 60 11.33 7.64 -1.97
N TYR A 61 10.15 7.95 -1.43
CA TYR A 61 9.88 9.25 -0.80
C TYR A 61 10.88 9.57 0.32
N ARG A 62 11.14 8.62 1.24
CA ARG A 62 12.09 8.81 2.34
C ARG A 62 13.51 9.03 1.81
N ALA A 63 13.94 8.22 0.85
CA ALA A 63 15.27 8.33 0.24
C ALA A 63 15.47 9.66 -0.49
N ARG A 64 14.46 10.10 -1.28
CA ARG A 64 14.49 11.40 -1.95
C ARG A 64 14.46 12.56 -0.95
N TRP A 65 13.69 12.45 0.13
CA TRP A 65 13.68 13.46 1.19
C TRP A 65 15.05 13.57 1.87
N ALA A 66 15.68 12.44 2.20
CA ALA A 66 17.03 12.42 2.76
C ALA A 66 18.05 13.06 1.81
N ARG A 67 17.99 12.74 0.50
CA ARG A 67 18.85 13.36 -0.52
C ARG A 67 18.63 14.87 -0.64
N LEU A 68 17.37 15.32 -0.63
CA LEU A 68 17.02 16.74 -0.71
C LEU A 68 17.56 17.51 0.51
N LEU A 69 17.45 16.94 1.70
CA LEU A 69 18.03 17.52 2.92
C LEU A 69 19.56 17.57 2.88
N ALA A 70 20.21 16.50 2.41
CA ALA A 70 21.66 16.47 2.28
C ALA A 70 22.18 17.57 1.33
N VAL A 71 21.47 17.83 0.24
CA VAL A 71 21.78 18.93 -0.69
C VAL A 71 21.59 20.28 0.01
N ALA A 72 20.51 20.45 0.80
CA ALA A 72 20.21 21.71 1.49
C ALA A 72 21.28 22.18 2.47
N ASP A 73 22.10 21.25 2.98
CA ASP A 73 23.17 21.55 3.94
C ASP A 73 24.49 21.94 3.25
N VAL A 74 24.63 21.67 1.94
CA VAL A 74 25.77 22.10 1.13
C VAL A 74 25.38 23.37 0.37
N GLU A 75 25.96 24.52 0.73
CA GLU A 75 25.62 25.83 0.13
C GLU A 75 26.13 26.00 -1.32
N GLU A 76 27.11 25.19 -1.77
CA GLU A 76 27.89 25.48 -2.98
C GLU A 76 27.43 24.78 -4.27
N ASP A 77 26.45 23.86 -4.23
CA ASP A 77 26.25 22.93 -5.35
C ASP A 77 25.67 23.55 -6.64
N GLY A 78 25.22 24.81 -6.63
CA GLY A 78 24.69 25.51 -7.83
C GLY A 78 23.54 24.81 -8.56
N ARG A 79 23.07 23.67 -8.03
CA ARG A 79 22.09 22.81 -8.67
C ARG A 79 20.71 23.40 -8.47
N GLU A 80 20.11 23.80 -9.56
CA GLU A 80 18.72 24.26 -9.60
C GLU A 80 17.77 23.10 -9.32
N LEU A 81 16.91 23.25 -8.32
CA LEU A 81 15.83 22.32 -8.02
C LEU A 81 14.62 22.61 -8.91
N ARG A 82 13.92 21.54 -9.31
CA ARG A 82 12.67 21.59 -10.08
C ARG A 82 11.51 21.06 -9.25
N PHE A 83 10.28 21.32 -9.68
CA PHE A 83 9.07 20.83 -9.01
C PHE A 83 9.07 19.32 -8.75
N ASP A 84 9.60 18.53 -9.69
CA ASP A 84 9.67 17.06 -9.59
C ASP A 84 10.76 16.55 -8.62
N ASP A 85 11.74 17.41 -8.25
CA ASP A 85 12.76 17.05 -7.26
C ASP A 85 12.19 17.05 -5.83
N VAL A 86 11.04 17.72 -5.61
CA VAL A 86 10.34 17.68 -4.33
C VAL A 86 9.66 16.31 -4.20
N PRO A 87 10.00 15.52 -3.18
CA PRO A 87 9.31 14.26 -2.90
C PRO A 87 7.90 14.52 -2.37
N TRP A 88 6.93 14.75 -3.25
CA TRP A 88 5.54 14.96 -2.86
C TRP A 88 4.94 13.72 -2.18
N PRO A 89 4.07 13.88 -1.16
CA PRO A 89 3.53 12.76 -0.38
C PRO A 89 2.35 12.10 -1.11
N VAL A 90 2.56 11.66 -2.36
CA VAL A 90 1.56 10.93 -3.16
C VAL A 90 2.22 9.77 -3.91
N ALA A 91 1.54 8.62 -4.00
CA ALA A 91 2.10 7.43 -4.64
C ALA A 91 2.40 7.64 -6.14
N ALA A 92 1.64 8.50 -6.82
CA ALA A 92 1.82 8.79 -8.24
C ALA A 92 3.18 9.44 -8.55
N ALA A 93 3.74 10.22 -7.62
CA ALA A 93 5.05 10.87 -7.77
C ALA A 93 6.23 9.89 -7.79
N HIS A 94 6.04 8.70 -7.21
CA HIS A 94 7.08 7.69 -7.00
C HIS A 94 6.80 6.41 -7.78
N ARG A 95 5.99 6.49 -8.85
CA ARG A 95 5.89 5.39 -9.81
C ARG A 95 7.24 5.24 -10.50
N ASP A 96 8.08 4.38 -9.95
CA ASP A 96 9.22 3.86 -10.69
C ASP A 96 8.69 3.34 -12.01
N LYS A 97 9.37 3.70 -13.11
CA LYS A 97 9.17 3.00 -14.37
C LYS A 97 9.49 1.56 -14.06
N ALA A 98 8.45 0.73 -13.89
CA ALA A 98 8.62 -0.68 -13.66
C ALA A 98 9.64 -1.13 -14.72
N PRO A 99 10.79 -1.70 -14.31
CA PRO A 99 11.81 -2.09 -15.27
C PRO A 99 11.06 -2.90 -16.30
N LYS A 100 11.11 -2.45 -17.57
CA LYS A 100 10.46 -3.17 -18.66
C LYS A 100 11.03 -4.58 -18.53
N LYS A 101 10.21 -5.49 -18.02
CA LYS A 101 10.63 -6.87 -17.81
C LYS A 101 10.80 -7.33 -19.24
N ASP A 102 12.05 -7.38 -19.70
CA ASP A 102 12.43 -7.84 -21.02
C ASP A 102 11.80 -9.22 -21.17
N ARG A 103 10.61 -9.18 -21.78
CA ARG A 103 9.82 -10.34 -22.09
C ARG A 103 10.35 -10.74 -23.43
N ASP A 104 11.15 -11.80 -23.44
CA ASP A 104 11.04 -12.81 -24.48
C ASP A 104 11.53 -14.17 -23.97
N LYS A 105 10.67 -15.17 -24.10
CA LYS A 105 11.12 -16.49 -24.57
C LYS A 105 10.52 -16.86 -25.93
N ASP A 106 9.46 -16.18 -26.36
CA ASP A 106 8.74 -16.52 -27.59
C ASP A 106 9.01 -15.55 -28.76
N GLY A 107 9.88 -14.54 -28.59
CA GLY A 107 10.42 -13.73 -29.70
C GLY A 107 9.38 -12.93 -30.49
N HIS A 108 8.20 -12.71 -29.91
CA HIS A 108 7.24 -11.79 -30.51
C HIS A 108 7.54 -10.40 -30.02
N HIS A 109 8.37 -9.70 -30.80
CA HIS A 109 8.55 -8.24 -30.77
C HIS A 109 7.19 -7.57 -30.59
N ALA A 110 6.86 -7.25 -29.33
CA ALA A 110 5.80 -6.34 -29.02
C ALA A 110 6.21 -5.03 -29.67
N ARG A 111 5.56 -4.71 -30.80
CA ARG A 111 5.69 -3.47 -31.56
C ARG A 111 6.13 -2.35 -30.64
N ASP A 112 7.25 -1.71 -30.99
CA ASP A 112 7.79 -0.56 -30.30
C ASP A 112 6.68 0.46 -30.01
N VAL A 113 6.10 0.36 -28.82
CA VAL A 113 5.26 1.42 -28.29
C VAL A 113 6.25 2.45 -27.79
N GLU A 114 6.70 3.32 -28.71
CA GLU A 114 7.49 4.53 -28.49
C GLU A 114 6.82 5.55 -27.53
N GLY A 115 5.79 5.15 -26.78
CA GLY A 115 5.00 6.00 -25.89
C GLY A 115 5.27 5.83 -24.40
N ALA A 116 6.24 5.01 -23.98
CA ALA A 116 6.61 4.91 -22.56
C ALA A 116 7.52 6.08 -22.12
N GLY A 117 7.01 7.31 -22.31
CA GLY A 117 7.67 8.56 -21.97
C GLY A 117 8.08 8.65 -20.49
N PRO A 118 8.82 9.69 -20.09
CA PRO A 118 8.98 10.02 -18.67
C PRO A 118 7.62 9.91 -17.97
N GLY A 119 7.57 9.27 -16.79
CA GLY A 119 6.31 9.12 -16.07
C GLY A 119 5.61 10.48 -15.99
N ARG A 120 4.28 10.50 -16.13
CA ARG A 120 3.48 11.75 -16.13
C ARG A 120 3.99 12.65 -15.00
N PRO A 121 4.51 13.86 -15.30
CA PRO A 121 4.99 14.76 -14.26
C PRO A 121 3.82 15.07 -13.33
N ILE A 122 4.11 15.15 -12.05
CA ILE A 122 3.08 15.43 -11.05
C ILE A 122 2.58 16.86 -11.20
N THR A 123 1.26 17.04 -11.15
CA THR A 123 0.63 18.36 -11.14
C THR A 123 0.06 18.67 -9.76
N ILE A 124 -0.27 19.94 -9.55
CA ILE A 124 -0.91 20.43 -8.32
C ILE A 124 -2.24 19.71 -8.09
N ASP A 125 -2.97 19.41 -9.17
CA ASP A 125 -4.23 18.65 -9.13
C ASP A 125 -4.08 17.23 -8.57
N ASP A 126 -2.88 16.64 -8.65
CA ASP A 126 -2.62 15.31 -8.10
C ASP A 126 -2.47 15.33 -6.57
N LEU A 127 -2.25 16.52 -5.96
CA LEU A 127 -2.07 16.72 -4.52
C LEU A 127 -3.41 16.80 -3.76
N THR A 128 -4.28 15.83 -4.02
CA THR A 128 -5.61 15.73 -3.39
C THR A 128 -5.55 15.19 -1.96
N GLU A 129 -6.57 15.46 -1.15
CA GLU A 129 -6.69 14.91 0.20
C GLU A 129 -6.65 13.37 0.19
N SER A 130 -7.33 12.72 -0.76
CA SER A 130 -7.35 11.25 -0.87
C SER A 130 -5.98 10.69 -1.25
N ALA A 131 -5.25 11.34 -2.16
CA ALA A 131 -3.90 10.92 -2.55
C ALA A 131 -2.89 11.08 -1.40
N ILE A 132 -2.93 12.21 -0.69
CA ILE A 132 -2.03 12.49 0.43
C ILE A 132 -2.34 11.59 1.63
N SER A 133 -3.62 11.45 1.98
CA SER A 133 -4.05 10.60 3.11
C SER A 133 -3.74 9.12 2.87
N SER A 134 -4.05 8.57 1.69
CA SER A 134 -3.72 7.19 1.34
C SER A 134 -2.21 6.93 1.30
N PHE A 135 -1.42 7.93 0.92
CA PHE A 135 0.03 7.81 0.92
C PHE A 135 0.63 7.87 2.31
N LEU A 136 0.22 8.81 3.17
CA LEU A 136 0.81 8.97 4.50
C LEU A 136 0.28 7.98 5.54
N LEU A 137 -0.99 7.60 5.41
CA LEU A 137 -1.70 6.79 6.39
C LEU A 137 -1.94 5.39 5.84
N PRO A 138 -1.65 4.32 6.60
CA PRO A 138 -2.06 2.98 6.20
C PRO A 138 -3.60 2.90 6.16
N PRO A 139 -4.18 2.08 5.27
CA PRO A 139 -5.61 1.82 5.31
C PRO A 139 -5.97 1.27 6.70
N SER A 140 -6.98 1.85 7.34
CA SER A 140 -7.48 1.44 8.64
C SER A 140 -7.96 -0.02 8.56
N GLY A 141 -7.08 -0.96 8.88
CA GLY A 141 -7.31 -2.40 8.72
C GLY A 141 -6.08 -3.20 8.31
N SER A 142 -5.03 -2.57 7.75
CA SER A 142 -3.74 -3.24 7.54
C SER A 142 -2.85 -3.09 8.78
N THR A 143 -3.31 -3.62 9.91
CA THR A 143 -2.37 -4.00 10.96
C THR A 143 -1.82 -5.35 10.58
N ARG A 144 -0.89 -5.38 9.61
CA ARG A 144 0.03 -6.51 9.57
C ARG A 144 0.72 -6.52 10.93
N PRO A 145 0.62 -7.62 11.71
CA PRO A 145 1.41 -7.73 12.92
C PRO A 145 2.85 -7.51 12.45
N ARG A 146 3.44 -6.39 12.90
CA ARG A 146 4.81 -6.02 12.57
C ARG A 146 5.61 -7.22 13.04
N SER A 147 6.01 -8.08 12.10
CA SER A 147 6.78 -9.28 12.42
C SER A 147 8.01 -8.74 13.09
N THR A 148 8.04 -8.81 14.42
CA THR A 148 9.23 -8.53 15.21
C THR A 148 10.20 -9.56 14.69
N GLY A 149 11.02 -9.13 13.73
CA GLY A 149 12.03 -9.96 13.14
C GLY A 149 12.90 -10.41 14.28
N THR A 150 12.67 -11.62 14.75
CA THR A 150 13.76 -12.54 15.04
C THR A 150 14.46 -12.70 13.70
N GLU A 151 15.28 -11.71 13.36
CA GLU A 151 16.39 -11.87 12.44
C GLU A 151 17.29 -12.90 13.11
N ALA A 152 16.93 -14.17 12.93
CA ALA A 152 17.87 -15.26 13.04
C ALA A 152 18.89 -14.99 11.95
N GLY A 153 19.93 -14.25 12.32
CA GLY A 153 21.18 -14.23 11.59
C GLY A 153 21.60 -15.68 11.42
N ALA A 154 21.38 -16.21 10.23
CA ALA A 154 22.17 -17.32 9.72
C ALA A 154 23.56 -16.73 9.46
N ASP A 155 24.32 -16.56 10.54
CA ASP A 155 25.72 -16.25 10.44
C ASP A 155 26.49 -17.56 10.27
N SER A 156 27.44 -17.46 9.36
CA SER A 156 28.75 -18.08 9.39
C SER A 156 29.01 -19.00 10.56
N THR A 157 29.32 -20.24 10.18
CA THR A 157 30.25 -21.14 10.85
C THR A 157 31.27 -20.42 11.76
N ASN A 158 31.01 -20.40 13.06
CA ASN A 158 32.06 -20.20 14.05
C ASN A 158 31.88 -21.22 15.18
N SER A 159 32.74 -22.23 15.16
CA SER A 159 32.88 -23.21 16.23
C SER A 159 33.29 -22.52 17.53
N ARG A 160 32.42 -22.49 18.53
CA ARG A 160 32.85 -22.50 19.94
C ARG A 160 31.74 -22.88 20.92
N SER A 161 32.01 -24.00 21.59
CA SER A 161 31.61 -24.50 22.91
C SER A 161 30.18 -24.33 23.46
N PRO A 162 29.65 -25.40 24.09
CA PRO A 162 28.35 -25.40 24.76
C PRO A 162 28.48 -24.82 26.18
N ASN A 163 27.50 -24.03 26.59
CA ASN A 163 27.29 -23.69 28.01
C ASN A 163 25.80 -23.91 28.34
N PRO A 164 25.46 -24.48 29.51
CA PRO A 164 24.14 -24.99 29.79
C PRO A 164 23.17 -23.90 30.29
N HIS A 165 21.90 -24.15 29.95
CA HIS A 165 20.63 -23.59 30.40
C HIS A 165 20.59 -22.71 31.66
N PRO A 166 19.82 -21.60 31.59
CA PRO A 166 18.84 -21.27 32.61
C PRO A 166 17.43 -21.67 32.13
N GLU A 167 16.87 -22.68 32.77
CA GLU A 167 15.43 -22.96 32.76
C GLU A 167 14.68 -21.82 33.46
N GLY A 168 13.52 -21.43 32.92
CA GLY A 168 12.52 -20.68 33.66
C GLY A 168 12.30 -19.22 33.24
N VAL A 169 12.05 -18.95 31.95
CA VAL A 169 11.36 -17.71 31.58
C VAL A 169 9.87 -18.02 31.48
N ALA A 170 9.17 -17.70 32.56
CA ALA A 170 7.72 -17.71 32.65
C ALA A 170 7.12 -17.00 31.43
N GLY A 171 6.33 -17.74 30.65
CA GLY A 171 5.53 -17.20 29.57
C GLY A 171 4.59 -16.14 30.13
N ARG A 172 4.97 -14.87 29.98
CA ARG A 172 4.05 -13.74 30.08
C ARG A 172 3.05 -13.90 28.95
N SER A 173 1.94 -14.54 29.28
CA SER A 173 0.72 -14.56 28.49
C SER A 173 0.49 -13.16 27.95
N ALA A 174 0.38 -13.05 26.64
CA ALA A 174 -0.10 -11.86 25.95
C ALA A 174 -1.56 -11.67 26.38
N GLU A 175 -1.77 -11.06 27.54
CA GLU A 175 -3.07 -10.62 28.00
C GLU A 175 -3.62 -9.65 26.94
N GLY A 176 -4.85 -9.93 26.50
CA GLY A 176 -5.46 -9.32 25.33
C GLY A 176 -5.47 -7.80 25.41
N GLU A 177 -4.62 -7.16 24.60
CA GLU A 177 -4.67 -5.73 24.35
C GLU A 177 -6.10 -5.40 23.87
N THR A 178 -6.79 -4.52 24.59
CA THR A 178 -8.18 -4.19 24.28
C THR A 178 -8.26 -3.54 22.89
N GLU A 179 -9.36 -3.76 22.18
CA GLU A 179 -9.59 -3.13 20.87
C GLU A 179 -9.47 -1.60 20.95
N GLU A 180 -9.85 -1.02 22.10
CA GLU A 180 -9.69 0.40 22.40
C GLU A 180 -8.23 0.84 22.47
N ALA A 181 -7.36 0.10 23.18
CA ALA A 181 -5.93 0.40 23.24
C ALA A 181 -5.27 0.34 21.85
N VAL A 182 -5.65 -0.64 21.02
CA VAL A 182 -5.19 -0.74 19.62
C VAL A 182 -5.63 0.48 18.81
N LYS A 183 -6.90 0.92 18.95
CA LYS A 183 -7.42 2.11 18.26
C LYS A 183 -6.73 3.40 18.73
N GLU A 184 -6.49 3.55 20.03
CA GLU A 184 -5.79 4.71 20.59
C GLU A 184 -4.36 4.79 20.06
N ARG A 185 -3.64 3.67 20.08
CA ARG A 185 -2.30 3.58 19.50
C ARG A 185 -2.29 3.94 18.01
N GLN A 186 -3.24 3.42 17.23
CA GLN A 186 -3.38 3.77 15.81
C GLN A 186 -3.67 5.27 15.60
N ARG A 187 -4.53 5.89 16.43
CA ARG A 187 -4.80 7.33 16.38
C ARG A 187 -3.55 8.14 16.70
N LYS A 188 -2.78 7.73 17.70
CA LYS A 188 -1.50 8.37 18.06
C LYS A 188 -0.48 8.26 16.93
N GLU A 189 -0.26 7.05 16.39
CA GLU A 189 0.64 6.82 15.25
C GLU A 189 0.21 7.63 14.02
N ARG A 190 -1.09 7.71 13.73
CA ARG A 190 -1.66 8.54 12.67
C ARG A 190 -1.33 10.02 12.89
N LYS A 191 -1.57 10.54 14.09
CA LYS A 191 -1.31 11.94 14.45
C LYS A 191 0.17 12.29 14.34
N ASP A 192 1.05 11.40 14.80
CA ASP A 192 2.49 11.63 14.78
C ASP A 192 3.03 11.66 13.34
N ARG A 193 2.57 10.76 12.46
CA ARG A 193 2.92 10.80 11.02
C ARG A 193 2.45 12.08 10.33
N LEU A 194 1.24 12.55 10.64
CA LEU A 194 0.71 13.79 10.08
C LEU A 194 1.51 15.01 10.57
N ARG A 195 1.88 15.04 11.85
CA ARG A 195 2.75 16.09 12.42
C ARG A 195 4.13 16.09 11.77
N GLU A 196 4.74 14.93 11.60
CA GLU A 196 6.03 14.78 10.93
C GLU A 196 5.98 15.30 9.49
N ALA A 197 4.95 14.92 8.73
CA ALA A 197 4.73 15.42 7.38
C ALA A 197 4.47 16.94 7.36
N PHE A 198 3.68 17.45 8.30
CA PHE A 198 3.40 18.89 8.42
C PHE A 198 4.67 19.70 8.69
N LEU A 199 5.55 19.22 9.58
CA LEU A 199 6.83 19.87 9.86
C LEU A 199 7.75 19.89 8.63
N ARG A 200 7.68 18.87 7.77
CA ARG A 200 8.44 18.81 6.50
C ARG A 200 7.92 19.79 5.45
N PHE A 201 6.60 19.95 5.36
CA PHE A 201 5.92 20.80 4.37
C PHE A 201 5.42 22.12 4.94
N HIS A 202 5.97 22.58 6.07
CA HIS A 202 5.60 23.87 6.63
C HIS A 202 6.05 24.99 5.67
N PRO A 203 5.16 25.89 5.20
CA PRO A 203 5.49 26.90 4.20
C PRO A 203 6.74 27.70 4.56
N ASP A 204 6.77 28.30 5.75
CA ASP A 204 7.90 29.12 6.21
C ASP A 204 9.25 28.38 6.23
N LYS A 205 9.30 27.19 6.85
CA LYS A 205 10.53 26.39 6.94
C LYS A 205 10.99 25.87 5.58
N PHE A 206 10.04 25.46 4.74
CA PHE A 206 10.35 24.99 3.39
C PHE A 206 10.86 26.13 2.53
N GLU A 207 10.21 27.30 2.60
CA GLU A 207 10.58 28.48 1.84
C GLU A 207 11.98 28.98 2.20
N GLY A 208 12.26 29.13 3.51
CA GLY A 208 13.58 29.55 3.98
C GLY A 208 14.71 28.60 3.59
N ARG A 209 14.44 27.29 3.53
CA ARG A 209 15.45 26.27 3.27
C ARG A 209 15.70 26.00 1.78
N PHE A 210 14.65 25.95 0.96
CA PHE A 210 14.77 25.43 -0.40
C PHE A 210 14.45 26.44 -1.51
N MET A 211 13.62 27.47 -1.28
CA MET A 211 13.12 28.33 -2.38
C MET A 211 14.22 29.02 -3.18
N ARG A 212 15.32 29.40 -2.52
CA ARG A 212 16.47 30.04 -3.20
C ARG A 212 17.12 29.15 -4.25
N ARG A 213 16.97 27.82 -4.13
CA ARG A 213 17.56 26.82 -5.03
C ARG A 213 16.62 26.40 -6.15
N PHE A 214 15.32 26.69 -6.05
CA PHE A 214 14.41 26.44 -7.16
C PHE A 214 14.62 27.46 -8.27
N ARG A 215 14.45 26.99 -9.49
CA ARG A 215 14.30 27.83 -10.69
C ARG A 215 13.20 28.85 -10.47
N GLU A 216 13.40 30.06 -10.97
CA GLU A 216 12.48 31.17 -10.75
C GLU A 216 11.07 30.83 -11.27
N GLU A 217 10.98 30.18 -12.42
CA GLU A 217 9.74 29.74 -13.05
C GLU A 217 9.00 28.62 -12.27
N GLU A 218 9.69 27.87 -11.41
CA GLU A 218 9.08 26.79 -10.62
C GLU A 218 8.69 27.25 -9.20
N ARG A 219 9.23 28.38 -8.70
CA ARG A 219 9.03 28.84 -7.31
C ARG A 219 7.56 29.05 -6.96
N GLU A 220 6.82 29.70 -7.85
CA GLU A 220 5.39 29.97 -7.63
C GLU A 220 4.59 28.66 -7.56
N ARG A 221 4.84 27.76 -8.51
CA ARG A 221 4.21 26.44 -8.57
C ARG A 221 4.51 25.60 -7.34
N VAL A 222 5.76 25.61 -6.87
CA VAL A 222 6.17 24.92 -5.62
C VAL A 222 5.47 25.52 -4.41
N ARG A 223 5.35 26.85 -4.34
CA ARG A 223 4.69 27.55 -3.22
C ARG A 223 3.21 27.20 -3.14
N GLU A 224 2.53 27.17 -4.28
CA GLU A 224 1.13 26.75 -4.39
C GLU A 224 0.94 25.29 -3.93
N ALA A 225 1.80 24.37 -4.42
CA ALA A 225 1.76 22.97 -4.04
C ALA A 225 1.99 22.74 -2.54
N ILE A 226 2.97 23.44 -1.93
CA ILE A 226 3.20 23.40 -0.48
C ILE A 226 1.98 23.93 0.28
N GLY A 227 1.39 25.03 -0.20
CA GLY A 227 0.17 25.58 0.37
C GLY A 227 -1.00 24.61 0.32
N GLN A 228 -1.15 23.84 -0.76
CA GLN A 228 -2.16 22.79 -0.87
C GLN A 228 -1.89 21.62 0.09
N VAL A 229 -0.66 21.10 0.11
CA VAL A 229 -0.27 20.00 1.02
C VAL A 229 -0.48 20.41 2.48
N SER A 230 -0.04 21.61 2.87
CA SER A 230 -0.21 22.14 4.23
C SER A 230 -1.69 22.25 4.63
N ARG A 231 -2.56 22.75 3.74
CA ARG A 231 -4.02 22.81 3.97
C ARG A 231 -4.61 21.42 4.19
N VAL A 232 -4.25 20.44 3.34
CA VAL A 232 -4.70 19.05 3.49
C VAL A 232 -4.22 18.44 4.82
N LEU A 233 -2.95 18.61 5.16
CA LEU A 233 -2.37 18.08 6.40
C LEU A 233 -3.05 18.67 7.64
N ASN A 234 -3.35 19.97 7.64
CA ASN A 234 -4.09 20.61 8.72
C ASN A 234 -5.51 20.06 8.85
N GLY A 235 -6.22 19.82 7.73
CA GLY A 235 -7.53 19.17 7.72
C GLY A 235 -7.48 17.77 8.35
N LEU A 236 -6.50 16.96 7.97
CA LEU A 236 -6.31 15.61 8.51
C LEU A 236 -5.92 15.62 10.01
N LEU A 237 -5.12 16.59 10.44
CA LEU A 237 -4.75 16.77 11.85
C LEU A 237 -5.96 17.14 12.71
N ALA A 238 -6.83 18.04 12.22
CA ALA A 238 -8.07 18.42 12.90
C ALA A 238 -9.01 17.21 13.05
N GLN A 239 -9.18 16.40 12.00
CA GLN A 239 -9.98 15.17 12.03
C GLN A 239 -9.43 14.14 13.04
N SER A 240 -8.11 14.10 13.25
CA SER A 240 -7.47 13.15 14.17
C SER A 240 -7.50 13.58 15.63
N GLY A 241 -7.86 14.84 15.94
CA GLY A 241 -7.84 15.40 17.29
C GLY A 241 -9.20 15.56 17.97
N GLY A 242 -10.31 15.47 17.23
CA GLY A 242 -11.66 15.76 17.72
C GLY A 242 -12.47 14.53 18.16
N GLY A 243 -11.91 13.69 19.01
CA GLY A 243 -12.59 12.49 19.56
C GLY A 243 -12.71 12.54 21.06
#